data_AF-A0A809PNW2-F1
#
_entry.id   AF-A0A809PNW2-F1
#
_cell.length_a   1.000
_cell.length_b   1.000
_cell.length_c   1.000
_cell.angle_alpha   90.00
_cell.angle_beta   90.00
_cell.angle_gamma   90.00
#
_symmetry.space_group_name_H-M   'P 1'
#
loop_
_entity.id
_entity.type
_entity.pdbx_description
1 polymer ?
#
loop_
_entity_poly.entity_id
_entity_poly.type
_entity_poly.pdbx_seq_one_letter_code
_entity_poly.pdbx_strand_id
1 'polypeptide(L)'
;MKKNSIPLVALLLYVSGLCCFILPVVFPALQIDGGFGYMFVLYYLCGIIFLLAGFIFHSWVKSRNAAAHARLLEGIEKNVVPHRLGEGHEWNQQD
;
A
#
# COMPACT_ATOMS: atom_id res chain seq x y z
N MET A 1 3.27 17.66 -2.99
CA MET A 1 3.97 16.44 -2.51
C MET A 1 2.94 15.50 -1.89
N LYS A 2 2.65 14.34 -2.49
CA LYS A 2 1.72 13.35 -1.92
C LYS A 2 2.38 12.76 -0.66
N LYS A 3 1.76 12.88 0.52
CA LYS A 3 2.22 12.20 1.74
C LYS A 3 2.15 10.69 1.47
N ASN A 4 3.31 10.05 1.24
CA ASN A 4 3.43 8.60 1.24
C ASN A 4 3.28 8.12 2.69
N SER A 5 2.04 8.03 3.17
CA SER A 5 1.75 7.42 4.46
C SER A 5 1.86 5.90 4.31
N ILE A 6 2.92 5.33 4.88
CA ILE A 6 3.05 3.87 5.02
C ILE A 6 1.96 3.43 6.01
N PRO A 7 1.11 2.46 5.67
CA PRO A 7 0.09 1.98 6.60
C PRO A 7 0.78 1.34 7.83
N LEU A 8 0.26 1.62 9.03
CA LEU A 8 0.87 1.20 10.30
C LEU A 8 1.14 -0.31 10.35
N VAL A 9 0.26 -1.12 9.76
CA VAL A 9 0.43 -2.58 9.65
C VAL A 9 1.66 -2.95 8.80
N ALA A 10 1.91 -2.28 7.67
CA ALA A 10 3.12 -2.54 6.87
C ALA A 10 4.38 -2.13 7.63
N LEU A 11 4.33 -1.01 8.36
CA LEU A 11 5.45 -0.56 9.18
C LEU A 11 5.80 -1.59 10.26
N LEU A 12 4.80 -2.11 10.97
CA LEU A 12 4.98 -3.17 11.96
C LEU A 12 5.59 -4.44 11.34
N LEU A 13 5.12 -4.85 10.16
CA LEU A 13 5.68 -6.01 9.45
C LEU A 13 7.16 -5.79 9.07
N TYR A 14 7.53 -4.59 8.62
CA TYR A 14 8.93 -4.28 8.32
C TYR A 14 9.80 -4.27 9.58
N VAL A 15 9.33 -3.67 10.67
CA VAL A 15 10.06 -3.65 11.95
C VAL A 15 10.23 -5.07 12.49
N SER A 16 9.18 -5.89 12.49
CA SER A 16 9.25 -7.29 12.90
C SER A 16 10.21 -8.11 12.04
N GLY A 17 10.18 -7.92 10.71
CA GLY A 17 11.12 -8.57 9.80
C GLY A 17 12.57 -8.17 10.07
N LEU A 18 12.84 -6.88 10.32
CA LEU A 18 14.17 -6.38 10.70
C LEU A 18 14.66 -6.97 12.03
N CYS A 19 13.79 -7.07 13.03
CA CYS A 19 14.10 -7.69 14.31
C CYS A 19 14.56 -9.15 14.13
N CYS A 20 13.96 -9.90 13.21
CA CYS A 20 14.37 -11.27 12.91
C CYS A 20 15.81 -11.38 12.38
N PHE A 21 16.35 -10.35 11.72
CA PHE A 21 17.75 -10.33 11.28
C PHE A 21 18.71 -9.88 12.38
N ILE A 22 18.26 -9.03 13.30
CA ILE A 22 19.09 -8.46 14.38
C ILE A 22 19.23 -9.44 15.55
N LEU A 23 18.16 -10.15 15.92
CA LEU A 23 18.14 -11.08 17.05
C LEU A 23 19.23 -12.17 16.99
N PRO A 24 19.48 -12.84 15.84
CA PRO A 24 20.55 -13.82 15.71
C PRO A 24 21.95 -13.21 15.88
N VAL A 25 22.13 -11.94 15.53
CA VAL A 25 23.44 -11.25 15.62
C VAL A 25 23.71 -10.79 17.05
N VAL A 26 22.68 -10.29 17.75
CA VAL A 26 22.80 -9.75 19.11
C VAL A 26 22.84 -10.85 20.16
N PHE A 27 22.13 -11.97 19.92
CA PHE A 27 22.03 -13.08 20.86
C PHE A 27 22.54 -14.39 20.25
N PRO A 28 23.85 -14.50 19.97
CA PRO A 28 24.44 -15.74 19.47
C PRO A 28 24.29 -16.90 20.48
N ALA A 29 24.12 -16.60 21.77
CA ALA A 29 23.84 -17.59 22.81
C ALA A 29 22.55 -18.40 22.55
N LEU A 30 21.52 -17.82 21.91
CA LEU A 30 20.29 -18.52 21.51
C LEU A 30 20.55 -19.59 20.42
N GLN A 31 21.75 -19.61 19.83
CA GLN A 31 22.11 -20.50 18.73
C GLN A 31 22.93 -21.71 19.21
N ILE A 32 23.37 -21.74 20.47
CA ILE A 32 24.34 -22.72 20.98
C ILE A 32 23.68 -24.04 21.41
N ASP A 33 22.36 -24.06 21.63
CA ASP A 33 21.60 -25.28 21.95
C ASP A 33 21.40 -26.15 20.69
N GLY A 34 22.47 -26.84 20.25
CA GLY A 34 22.46 -28.01 19.36
C GLY A 34 21.95 -27.83 17.92
N GLY A 35 21.37 -26.69 17.57
CA GLY A 35 20.67 -26.43 16.31
C GLY A 35 21.10 -25.15 15.60
N PHE A 36 22.35 -24.71 15.82
CA PHE A 36 22.91 -23.42 15.37
C PHE A 36 22.51 -23.04 13.93
N GLY A 37 22.75 -23.93 12.97
CA GLY A 37 22.44 -23.67 11.56
C GLY A 37 20.93 -23.61 11.27
N TYR A 38 20.13 -24.44 11.92
CA TYR A 38 18.69 -24.51 11.69
C TYR A 38 17.96 -23.28 12.23
N MET A 39 18.30 -22.86 13.46
CA MET A 39 17.71 -21.66 14.06
C MET A 39 18.08 -20.41 13.26
N PHE A 40 19.34 -20.27 12.83
CA PHE A 40 19.77 -19.17 11.98
C PHE A 40 18.94 -19.11 10.68
N VAL A 41 18.81 -20.23 9.97
CA VAL A 41 18.02 -20.29 8.73
C VAL A 41 16.55 -19.93 8.96
N LEU A 42 15.95 -20.40 10.06
CA LEU A 42 14.56 -20.07 10.40
C LEU A 42 14.34 -18.57 10.66
N TYR A 43 15.24 -17.92 11.41
CA TYR A 43 15.13 -16.48 11.66
C TYR A 43 15.21 -15.67 10.36
N TYR A 44 16.12 -16.02 9.46
CA TYR A 44 16.26 -15.35 8.17
C TYR A 44 15.06 -15.59 7.26
N LEU A 45 14.55 -16.82 7.19
CA LEU A 45 13.32 -17.14 6.44
C LEU A 45 12.12 -16.37 6.98
N CYS A 46 11.93 -16.34 8.29
CA CYS A 46 10.87 -15.55 8.93
C CYS A 46 11.01 -14.06 8.61
N GLY A 47 12.22 -13.51 8.69
CA GLY A 47 12.51 -12.12 8.33
C GLY A 47 12.10 -11.80 6.88
N ILE A 48 12.48 -12.66 5.93
CA ILE A 48 12.11 -12.51 4.51
C ILE A 48 10.59 -12.54 4.33
N ILE A 49 9.90 -13.49 4.96
CA ILE A 49 8.44 -13.62 4.87
C ILE A 49 7.76 -12.36 5.38
N PHE A 50 8.20 -11.80 6.52
CA PHE A 50 7.63 -10.57 7.07
C PHE A 50 7.86 -9.35 6.16
N LEU A 51 9.06 -9.20 5.59
CA LEU A 51 9.33 -8.14 4.63
C LEU A 51 8.47 -8.26 3.37
N LEU A 52 8.31 -9.49 2.85
CA LEU A 52 7.49 -9.76 1.68
C LEU A 52 6.00 -9.47 1.96
N ALA A 53 5.50 -9.91 3.12
CA ALA A 53 4.14 -9.63 3.56
C ALA A 53 3.90 -8.12 3.72
N GLY A 54 4.85 -7.39 4.32
CA GLY A 54 4.81 -5.93 4.44
C GLY A 54 4.77 -5.25 3.07
N PHE A 55 5.55 -5.73 2.10
CA PHE A 55 5.58 -5.22 0.73
C PHE A 55 4.28 -5.45 -0.02
N ILE A 56 3.73 -6.67 0.06
CA ILE A 56 2.46 -7.03 -0.55
C ILE A 56 1.34 -6.17 0.06
N PHE A 57 1.29 -6.06 1.38
CA PHE A 57 0.27 -5.27 2.07
C PHE A 57 0.38 -3.78 1.72
N HIS A 58 1.58 -3.22 1.71
CA HIS A 58 1.81 -1.83 1.34
C HIS A 58 1.39 -1.56 -0.11
N SER A 59 1.76 -2.44 -1.04
CA SER A 59 1.39 -2.35 -2.45
C SER A 59 -0.11 -2.49 -2.66
N TRP A 60 -0.77 -3.38 -1.91
CA TRP A 60 -2.22 -3.57 -1.95
C TRP A 60 -2.97 -2.34 -1.46
N VAL A 61 -2.57 -1.75 -0.33
CA VAL A 61 -3.15 -0.51 0.19
C VAL A 61 -2.96 0.64 -0.79
N LYS A 62 -1.76 0.75 -1.40
CA LYS A 62 -1.48 1.75 -2.43
C LYS A 62 -2.39 1.58 -3.66
N SER A 63 -2.58 0.34 -4.12
CA SER A 63 -3.48 0.00 -5.23
C SER A 63 -4.94 0.38 -4.92
N ARG A 64 -5.44 0.04 -3.72
CA ARG A 64 -6.81 0.41 -3.30
C ARG A 64 -7.01 1.92 -3.21
N ASN A 65 -6.02 2.64 -2.70
CA ASN A 65 -6.08 4.11 -2.63
C ASN A 65 -6.08 4.74 -4.02
N ALA A 66 -5.30 4.21 -4.97
CA ALA A 66 -5.32 4.67 -6.37
C ALA A 66 -6.68 4.42 -7.03
N ALA A 67 -7.28 3.24 -6.82
CA ALA A 67 -8.61 2.91 -7.33
C ALA A 67 -9.73 3.78 -6.70
N ALA A 68 -9.61 4.11 -5.41
CA ALA A 68 -10.54 5.03 -4.74
C ALA A 68 -10.45 6.46 -5.31
N HIS A 69 -9.24 6.94 -5.60
CA HIS A 69 -9.06 8.22 -6.28
C HIS A 69 -9.59 8.22 -7.72
N ALA A 70 -9.44 7.12 -8.47
CA ALA A 70 -10.00 6.99 -9.81
C ALA A 70 -11.54 7.04 -9.79
N ARG A 71 -12.20 6.35 -8.84
CA ARG A 71 -13.66 6.41 -8.68
C ARG A 71 -14.18 7.79 -8.27
N LEU A 72 -13.43 8.53 -7.45
CA LEU A 72 -13.77 9.91 -7.12
C LEU A 72 -13.71 10.82 -8.36
N LEU A 73 -12.70 10.64 -9.23
CA LEU A 73 -12.57 11.39 -10.48
C LEU A 73 -13.68 11.05 -11.48
N GLU A 74 -14.02 9.77 -11.68
CA GLU A 74 -15.19 9.37 -12.49
C GLU A 74 -16.52 9.88 -11.91
N GLY A 75 -16.65 9.94 -10.58
CA GLY A 75 -17.83 10.50 -9.92
C GLY A 75 -17.95 12.02 -10.06
N ILE A 76 -16.82 12.73 -10.18
CA ILE A 76 -16.79 14.16 -10.48
C ILE A 76 -17.15 14.40 -11.96
N GLU A 77 -16.63 13.59 -12.88
CA GLU A 77 -16.91 13.74 -14.32
C GLU A 77 -18.40 13.52 -14.65
N LYS A 78 -19.09 12.62 -13.93
CA LYS A 78 -20.55 12.44 -14.06
C LYS A 78 -21.38 13.58 -13.46
N ASN A 79 -20.82 14.38 -12.55
CA ASN A 79 -21.45 15.61 -12.04
C ASN A 79 -21.03 16.86 -12.82
N VAL A 80 -19.99 16.76 -13.65
CA VAL A 80 -19.62 17.73 -14.70
C VAL A 80 -20.14 17.20 -16.03
N VAL A 81 -21.43 16.83 -16.07
CA VAL A 81 -22.19 17.05 -17.29
C VAL A 81 -22.24 18.58 -17.42
N PRO A 82 -21.61 19.22 -18.42
CA PRO A 82 -21.98 20.59 -18.72
C PRO A 82 -23.49 20.51 -18.99
N HIS A 83 -24.25 21.15 -18.10
CA HIS A 83 -25.65 21.45 -18.32
C HIS A 83 -25.76 21.85 -19.79
N ARG A 84 -26.49 21.05 -20.58
CA ARG A 84 -26.75 21.30 -21.99
C ARG A 84 -26.90 22.82 -22.17
N LEU A 85 -25.94 23.46 -22.82
CA LEU A 85 -26.20 24.73 -23.49
C LEU A 85 -27.36 24.40 -24.43
N GLY A 86 -28.58 24.80 -24.06
CA GLY A 86 -29.79 24.54 -24.83
C GLY A 86 -29.53 24.85 -26.31
N GLU A 87 -29.97 24.04 -27.26
CA GLU A 87 -31.40 23.77 -27.49
C GLU A 87 -32.23 24.98 -27.05
N GLY A 88 -32.10 26.08 -27.80
CA GLY A 88 -32.84 27.30 -27.53
C GLY A 88 -32.35 28.58 -28.22
N HIS A 89 -31.92 28.54 -29.49
CA HIS A 89 -31.89 29.76 -30.31
C HIS A 89 -32.18 29.48 -31.79
N GLU A 90 -33.34 28.87 -32.04
CA GLU A 90 -33.99 28.86 -33.35
C GLU A 90 -35.32 29.63 -33.29
N TRP A 91 -35.38 30.83 -32.71
CA TRP A 91 -36.54 31.71 -32.86
C TRP A 91 -36.09 33.17 -32.88
N ASN A 92 -35.86 33.69 -34.09
CA ASN A 92 -36.21 35.06 -34.41
C ASN A 92 -36.43 35.16 -35.93
N GLN A 93 -37.60 34.69 -36.35
CA GLN A 93 -38.36 35.28 -37.45
C GLN A 93 -39.35 36.29 -36.84
N GLN A 94 -39.60 37.39 -37.55
CA GLN A 94 -40.56 38.49 -37.31
C GLN A 94 -40.04 39.56 -36.36
N ASP A 95 -39.83 40.82 -36.76
CA ASP A 95 -40.55 41.65 -37.75
C ASP A 95 -39.65 42.29 -38.84
#